data_AF-A0A8I0KWI0-F1
#
_entry.id   AF-A0A8I0KWI0-F1
#
_cell.length_a   1.000
_cell.length_b   1.000
_cell.length_c   1.000
_cell.angle_alpha   90.00
_cell.angle_beta   90.00
_cell.angle_gamma   90.00
#
_symmetry.space_group_name_H-M   'P 1'
#
loop_
_entity.id
_entity.type
_entity.pdbx_description
1 polymer ?
#
loop_
_entity_poly.entity_id
_entity_poly.type
_entity_poly.pdbx_seq_one_letter_code
_entity_poly.pdbx_strand_id
1 'polypeptide(L)'
;MSSRTLSPEKCARIRALVERYGRDAAARIAGVSPSTVTALRRRGYQPATLGRKPPPMPADFAIQVNYMTVDDLQAHYGVGRVTMRAWLASVKREYVAQRASPRKRPAPEREVLEAALQEHGGVMGACEALGVCRAIFQRWRKERGLPIDRPGCAPRRKETAPRRDRVAA
;
A
#
# COMPACT_ATOMS: atom_id res chain seq x y z
N MET A 1 -16.66 -16.22 3.72
CA MET A 1 -17.10 -16.94 4.94
C MET A 1 -16.36 -16.35 6.13
N SER A 2 -17.01 -15.51 6.94
CA SER A 2 -16.39 -14.94 8.14
C SER A 2 -16.21 -16.03 9.19
N SER A 3 -14.98 -16.44 9.45
CA SER A 3 -14.66 -17.38 10.53
C SER A 3 -14.95 -16.69 11.87
N ARG A 4 -16.16 -16.86 12.40
CA ARG A 4 -16.49 -16.47 13.78
C ARG A 4 -15.55 -17.21 14.72
N THR A 5 -14.68 -16.47 15.39
CA THR A 5 -13.89 -17.01 16.49
C THR A 5 -14.80 -17.51 17.58
N LEU A 6 -14.50 -18.70 18.08
CA LEU A 6 -15.18 -19.26 19.25
C LEU A 6 -14.60 -18.60 20.50
N SER A 7 -15.47 -18.11 21.39
CA SER A 7 -15.05 -17.59 22.68
C SER A 7 -14.40 -18.71 23.53
N PRO A 8 -13.52 -18.38 24.49
CA PRO A 8 -12.95 -19.36 25.41
C PRO A 8 -14.02 -20.18 26.13
N GLU A 9 -15.08 -19.52 26.61
CA GLU A 9 -16.23 -20.16 27.27
C GLU A 9 -16.93 -21.18 26.36
N LYS A 10 -17.14 -20.82 25.09
CA LYS A 10 -17.76 -21.74 24.12
C LYS A 10 -16.86 -22.95 23.85
N CYS A 11 -15.54 -22.78 23.85
CA CYS A 11 -14.60 -23.89 23.69
C CYS A 11 -14.61 -24.83 24.91
N ALA A 12 -14.66 -24.28 26.13
CA ALA A 12 -14.80 -25.07 27.36
C ALA A 12 -16.12 -25.85 27.38
N ARG A 13 -17.23 -25.21 26.98
CA ARG A 13 -18.54 -25.87 26.85
C ARG A 13 -18.50 -27.02 25.84
N ILE A 14 -17.88 -26.82 24.68
CA ILE A 14 -17.73 -27.87 23.66
C ILE A 14 -16.92 -29.05 24.22
N ARG A 15 -15.84 -28.79 24.96
CA ARG A 15 -15.05 -29.86 25.62
C ARG A 15 -15.92 -30.73 26.52
N ALA A 16 -16.68 -30.11 27.43
CA ALA A 16 -17.57 -30.83 28.34
C ALA A 16 -18.64 -31.64 27.59
N LEU A 17 -19.20 -31.10 26.50
CA LEU A 17 -20.16 -31.83 25.66
C LEU A 17 -19.53 -33.04 24.95
N VAL A 18 -18.29 -32.93 24.48
CA VAL A 18 -17.58 -34.04 23.83
C VAL A 18 -17.30 -35.17 24.82
N GLU A 19 -16.87 -34.83 26.04
CA GLU A 19 -16.61 -35.81 27.10
C GLU A 19 -17.88 -36.57 27.51
N ARG A 20 -19.05 -35.91 27.52
CA ARG A 20 -20.32 -36.51 27.95
C ARG A 20 -21.10 -37.23 26.85
N TYR A 21 -21.11 -36.70 25.62
CA TYR A 21 -22.02 -37.16 24.55
C TYR A 21 -21.29 -37.62 23.28
N GLY A 22 -19.97 -37.48 23.22
CA GLY A 22 -19.19 -37.74 22.01
C GLY A 22 -19.22 -36.59 21.00
N ARG A 23 -18.36 -36.70 19.99
CA ARG A 23 -18.05 -35.60 19.04
C ARG A 23 -19.26 -35.08 18.28
N ASP A 24 -20.04 -35.98 17.66
CA ASP A 24 -21.07 -35.59 16.69
C ASP A 24 -22.31 -35.01 17.39
N ALA A 25 -22.67 -35.54 18.56
CA ALA A 25 -23.70 -34.96 19.41
C ALA A 25 -23.28 -33.58 19.95
N ALA A 26 -22.04 -33.43 20.43
CA ALA A 26 -21.51 -32.15 20.88
C ALA A 26 -21.52 -31.08 19.79
N ALA A 27 -21.15 -31.45 18.56
CA ALA A 27 -21.19 -30.56 17.40
C ALA A 27 -22.62 -30.02 17.14
N ARG A 28 -23.61 -30.92 17.15
CA ARG A 28 -25.03 -30.59 16.98
C ARG A 28 -25.54 -29.67 18.09
N ILE A 29 -25.28 -30.00 19.36
CA ILE A 29 -25.73 -29.23 20.53
C ILE A 29 -25.08 -27.83 20.56
N ALA A 30 -23.80 -27.72 20.21
CA ALA A 30 -23.07 -26.45 20.23
C ALA A 30 -23.27 -25.58 18.96
N GLY A 31 -23.98 -26.10 17.95
CA GLY A 31 -24.21 -25.43 16.67
C GLY A 31 -22.91 -25.19 15.91
N VAL A 32 -22.01 -26.17 15.87
CA VAL A 32 -20.73 -26.10 15.14
C VAL A 32 -20.55 -27.35 14.28
N SER A 33 -19.71 -27.29 13.24
CA SER A 33 -19.43 -28.47 12.42
C SER A 33 -18.57 -29.51 13.17
N PRO A 34 -18.73 -30.82 12.91
CA PRO A 34 -17.87 -31.86 13.50
C PRO A 34 -16.37 -31.65 13.21
N SER A 35 -16.05 -31.09 12.03
CA SER A 35 -14.68 -30.70 11.67
C SER A 35 -14.12 -29.62 12.59
N THR A 36 -14.95 -28.66 13.01
CA THR A 36 -14.56 -27.63 14.00
C THR A 36 -14.25 -28.26 15.35
N VAL A 37 -15.07 -29.21 15.81
CA VAL A 37 -14.81 -29.94 17.06
C VAL A 37 -13.52 -30.75 16.99
N THR A 38 -13.26 -31.41 15.86
CA THR A 38 -12.01 -32.16 15.63
C THR A 38 -10.80 -31.23 15.64
N ALA A 39 -10.90 -30.07 14.98
CA ALA A 39 -9.85 -29.06 14.98
C ALA A 39 -9.60 -28.49 16.38
N LEU A 40 -10.65 -28.25 17.18
CA LEU A 40 -10.52 -27.85 18.58
C LEU A 40 -9.83 -28.92 19.42
N ARG A 41 -10.22 -30.18 19.28
CA ARG A 41 -9.61 -31.31 20.00
C ARG A 41 -8.10 -31.40 19.73
N ARG A 42 -7.68 -31.26 18.46
CA ARG A 42 -6.25 -31.21 18.08
C ARG A 42 -5.48 -30.05 18.71
N ARG A 43 -6.18 -28.96 19.06
CA ARG A 43 -5.61 -27.76 19.71
C ARG A 43 -5.78 -27.76 21.24
N GLY A 44 -6.23 -28.88 21.83
CA GLY A 44 -6.51 -28.95 23.28
C GLY A 44 -7.68 -28.06 23.72
N TYR A 45 -8.67 -27.84 22.84
CA TYR A 45 -9.83 -26.96 23.07
C TYR A 45 -9.48 -25.50 23.40
N GLN A 46 -8.29 -25.04 23.03
CA GLN A 46 -8.00 -23.62 23.08
C GLN A 46 -8.71 -22.92 21.90
N PRO A 47 -9.27 -21.71 22.13
CA PRO A 47 -9.83 -20.93 21.05
C PRO A 47 -8.76 -20.75 19.98
N ALA A 48 -9.18 -20.73 18.71
CA ALA A 48 -8.29 -20.30 17.64
C ALA A 48 -7.82 -18.90 18.03
N THR A 49 -6.56 -18.77 18.44
CA THR A 49 -5.95 -17.47 18.74
C THR A 49 -5.94 -16.72 17.41
N LEU A 50 -6.99 -15.94 17.17
CA LEU A 50 -7.00 -14.93 16.13
C LEU A 50 -5.81 -14.04 16.44
N GLY A 51 -4.77 -14.16 15.61
CA GLY A 51 -3.58 -13.36 15.78
C GLY A 51 -2.69 -13.83 16.91
N ARG A 52 -2.12 -15.05 16.80
CA ARG A 52 -0.69 -15.09 17.12
C ARG A 52 -0.05 -14.03 16.22
N LYS A 53 0.31 -12.89 16.83
CA LYS A 53 1.07 -11.84 16.16
C LYS A 53 2.21 -12.57 15.43
N PRO A 54 2.40 -12.32 14.12
CA PRO A 54 3.52 -12.93 13.43
C PRO A 54 4.78 -12.66 14.27
N PRO A 55 5.69 -13.64 14.38
CA PRO A 55 6.92 -13.44 15.12
C PRO A 55 7.59 -12.13 14.66
N PRO A 56 8.29 -11.42 15.56
CA PRO A 56 9.02 -10.23 15.17
C PRO A 56 9.97 -10.57 14.01
N MET A 57 10.06 -9.65 13.05
CA MET A 57 10.94 -9.81 11.89
C MET A 57 12.40 -9.81 12.35
N PRO A 58 13.21 -10.83 11.99
CA PRO A 58 14.64 -10.83 12.24
C PRO A 58 15.32 -9.60 11.64
N ALA A 59 16.36 -9.09 12.31
CA ALA A 59 17.05 -7.87 11.89
C ALA A 59 17.77 -8.02 10.54
N ASP A 60 18.28 -9.22 10.26
CA ASP A 60 18.97 -9.59 9.02
C ASP A 60 18.02 -9.84 7.84
N PHE A 61 16.72 -10.01 8.09
CA PHE A 61 15.73 -10.33 7.06
C PHE A 61 15.72 -9.30 5.92
N ALA A 62 15.81 -8.01 6.25
CA ALA A 62 15.82 -6.93 5.26
C ALA A 62 17.06 -6.96 4.35
N ILE A 63 18.16 -7.56 4.82
CA ILE A 63 19.38 -7.76 4.04
C ILE A 63 19.17 -8.95 3.10
N GLN A 64 18.70 -10.09 3.64
CA GLN A 64 18.56 -11.34 2.90
C GLN A 64 17.52 -11.28 1.77
N VAL A 65 16.50 -10.42 1.89
CA VAL A 65 15.46 -10.28 0.86
C VAL A 65 16.00 -9.89 -0.52
N ASN A 66 17.21 -9.31 -0.58
CA ASN A 66 17.85 -8.92 -1.84
C ASN A 66 18.63 -10.06 -2.52
N TYR A 67 18.87 -11.16 -1.81
CA TYR A 67 19.75 -12.25 -2.25
C TYR A 67 19.04 -13.60 -2.40
N MET A 68 17.85 -13.75 -1.83
CA MET A 68 17.12 -15.03 -1.78
C MET A 68 15.73 -14.92 -2.40
N THR A 69 15.25 -16.03 -2.96
CA THR A 69 13.85 -16.13 -3.39
C THR A 69 12.90 -16.24 -2.20
N VAL A 70 11.61 -16.02 -2.42
CA VAL A 70 10.59 -16.10 -1.35
C VAL A 70 10.49 -17.50 -0.74
N ASP A 71 10.73 -18.55 -1.53
CA ASP A 71 10.70 -19.93 -1.05
C ASP A 71 11.97 -20.26 -0.25
N ASP A 72 13.14 -19.77 -0.68
CA ASP A 72 14.40 -19.90 0.09
C ASP A 72 14.29 -19.19 1.44
N LEU A 73 13.73 -17.97 1.47
CA LEU A 73 13.50 -17.24 2.72
C LEU A 73 12.54 -18.02 3.65
N GLN A 74 11.51 -18.70 3.11
CA GLN A 74 10.60 -19.48 3.94
C GLN A 74 11.31 -20.67 4.57
N ALA A 75 12.14 -21.38 3.80
CA ALA A 75 12.93 -22.49 4.28
C ALA A 75 13.98 -22.02 5.30
N HIS A 76 14.70 -20.94 5.01
CA HIS A 76 15.76 -20.40 5.86
C HIS A 76 15.25 -19.96 7.23
N TYR A 77 14.14 -19.23 7.30
CA TYR A 77 13.59 -18.72 8.55
C TYR A 77 12.56 -19.65 9.21
N GLY A 78 12.17 -20.75 8.56
CA GLY A 78 11.18 -21.70 9.09
C GLY A 78 9.79 -21.08 9.32
N VAL A 79 9.42 -20.06 8.54
CA VAL A 79 8.14 -19.34 8.71
C VAL A 79 7.15 -19.64 7.58
N GLY A 80 5.87 -19.67 7.93
CA GLY A 80 4.80 -19.85 6.94
C GLY A 80 4.62 -18.63 6.02
N ARG A 81 3.99 -18.86 4.87
CA ARG A 81 3.69 -17.84 3.83
C ARG A 81 3.03 -16.56 4.35
N VAL A 82 2.15 -16.66 5.34
CA VAL A 82 1.44 -15.50 5.91
C VAL A 82 2.41 -14.59 6.67
N THR A 83 3.25 -15.17 7.53
CA THR A 83 4.31 -14.44 8.25
C THR A 83 5.30 -13.82 7.26
N MET A 84 5.72 -14.59 6.26
CA MET A 84 6.64 -14.12 5.22
C MET A 84 6.09 -12.89 4.49
N ARG A 85 4.83 -12.94 4.04
CA ARG A 85 4.17 -11.79 3.40
C ARG A 85 4.09 -10.57 4.31
N ALA A 86 3.82 -10.77 5.61
CA ALA A 86 3.79 -9.68 6.57
C ALA A 86 5.17 -9.02 6.74
N TRP A 87 6.24 -9.81 6.81
CA TRP A 87 7.62 -9.30 6.88
C TRP A 87 8.02 -8.56 5.59
N LEU A 88 7.77 -9.15 4.41
CA LEU A 88 8.03 -8.49 3.12
C LEU A 88 7.29 -7.15 2.98
N ALA A 89 6.04 -7.08 3.44
CA ALA A 89 5.26 -5.84 3.43
C ALA A 89 5.84 -4.78 4.39
N SER A 90 6.42 -5.19 5.52
CA SER A 90 7.11 -4.28 6.44
C SER A 90 8.40 -3.74 5.82
N VAL A 91 9.24 -4.59 5.23
CA VAL A 91 10.45 -4.15 4.51
C VAL A 91 10.10 -3.20 3.37
N LYS A 92 9.08 -3.53 2.57
CA LYS A 92 8.63 -2.65 1.49
C LYS A 92 8.18 -1.28 2.01
N ARG A 93 7.43 -1.23 3.10
CA ARG A 93 7.00 0.04 3.72
C ARG A 93 8.18 0.85 4.22
N GLU A 94 9.16 0.20 4.84
CA GLU A 94 10.36 0.86 5.33
C GLU A 94 11.21 1.39 4.17
N TYR A 95 11.44 0.59 3.14
CA TYR A 95 12.16 0.99 1.94
C TYR A 95 11.46 2.15 1.22
N VAL A 96 10.13 2.08 1.11
CA VAL A 96 9.32 3.18 0.57
C VAL A 96 9.44 4.39 1.48
N ALA A 97 9.38 4.29 2.81
CA ALA A 97 9.52 5.43 3.71
C ALA A 97 10.91 6.09 3.59
N GLN A 98 11.97 5.30 3.52
CA GLN A 98 13.34 5.77 3.31
C GLN A 98 13.49 6.50 1.96
N ARG A 99 12.86 5.99 0.89
CA ARG A 99 12.89 6.61 -0.45
C ARG A 99 11.87 7.72 -0.66
N ALA A 100 10.75 7.70 0.06
CA ALA A 100 9.65 8.65 -0.01
C ALA A 100 9.96 9.95 0.73
N SER A 101 11.15 10.06 1.29
CA SER A 101 11.74 11.36 1.59
C SER A 101 12.81 11.68 0.54
N PRO A 102 12.44 11.95 -0.74
CA PRO A 102 13.32 12.78 -1.54
C PRO A 102 13.36 14.08 -0.76
N ARG A 103 14.49 14.37 -0.09
CA ARG A 103 14.71 15.64 0.62
C ARG A 103 14.15 16.70 -0.31
N LYS A 104 13.03 17.32 0.08
CA LYS A 104 12.36 18.30 -0.77
C LYS A 104 13.37 19.41 -0.90
N ARG A 105 14.09 19.46 -2.02
CA ARG A 105 14.94 20.60 -2.32
C ARG A 105 14.01 21.82 -2.24
N PRO A 106 14.30 22.81 -1.38
CA PRO A 106 13.45 23.98 -1.25
C PRO A 106 13.32 24.62 -2.62
N ALA A 107 12.12 25.10 -2.95
CA ALA A 107 11.93 25.83 -4.19
C ALA A 107 12.81 27.08 -4.15
N PRO A 108 13.68 27.31 -5.15
CA PRO A 108 14.40 28.57 -5.26
C PRO A 108 13.39 29.73 -5.36
N GLU A 109 13.88 30.94 -5.12
CA GLU A 109 13.04 32.14 -5.24
C GLU A 109 12.48 32.31 -6.65
N ARG A 110 11.37 33.04 -6.75
CA ARG A 110 10.63 33.18 -8.00
C ARG A 110 11.51 33.80 -9.09
N GLU A 111 12.32 34.80 -8.75
CA GLU A 111 13.21 35.48 -9.70
C GLU A 111 14.24 34.52 -10.31
N VAL A 112 14.75 33.57 -9.52
CA VAL A 112 15.72 32.56 -9.98
C VAL A 112 15.08 31.61 -11.01
N LEU A 113 13.83 31.23 -10.79
CA LEU A 113 13.09 30.38 -11.74
C LEU A 113 12.78 31.12 -13.04
N GLU A 114 12.44 32.41 -12.97
CA GLU A 114 12.18 33.25 -14.15
C GLU A 114 13.47 33.51 -14.94
N ALA A 115 14.58 33.85 -14.27
CA ALA A 115 15.89 34.02 -14.89
C ALA A 115 16.32 32.76 -15.63
N ALA A 116 16.22 31.58 -14.98
CA ALA A 116 16.57 30.31 -15.61
C ALA A 116 15.72 30.01 -16.86
N LEU A 117 14.44 30.40 -16.89
CA LEU A 117 13.58 30.25 -18.07
C LEU A 117 13.98 31.18 -19.21
N GLN A 118 14.34 32.42 -18.90
CA GLN A 118 14.74 33.43 -19.88
C GLN A 118 16.12 33.12 -20.48
N GLU A 119 17.10 32.79 -19.64
CA GLU A 119 18.48 32.56 -20.07
C GLU A 119 18.66 31.27 -20.88
N HIS A 120 17.94 30.21 -20.51
CA HIS A 120 18.13 28.89 -21.11
C HIS A 120 17.04 28.48 -22.11
N GLY A 121 16.26 29.45 -22.62
CA GLY A 121 15.35 29.25 -23.75
C GLY A 121 14.21 28.26 -23.49
N GLY A 122 13.80 28.07 -22.22
CA GLY A 122 12.63 27.27 -21.85
C GLY A 122 12.87 26.22 -20.75
N VAL A 123 11.86 25.36 -20.56
CA VAL A 123 11.77 24.46 -19.40
C VAL A 123 12.92 23.46 -19.33
N MET A 124 13.31 22.86 -20.45
CA MET A 124 14.33 21.82 -20.45
C MET A 124 15.71 22.40 -20.15
N GLY A 125 16.06 23.56 -20.73
CA GLY A 125 17.31 24.27 -20.43
C GLY A 125 17.37 24.74 -18.97
N ALA A 126 16.26 25.27 -18.44
CA ALA A 126 16.19 25.65 -17.02
C ALA A 126 16.33 24.45 -16.06
N CYS A 127 15.81 23.26 -16.43
CA CYS A 127 15.97 22.04 -15.64
C CYS A 127 17.42 21.57 -15.59
N GLU A 128 18.12 21.64 -16.73
CA GLU A 128 19.53 21.29 -16.83
C GLU A 128 20.41 22.26 -16.02
N ALA A 129 20.19 23.57 -16.16
CA ALA A 129 20.89 24.60 -15.42
C ALA A 129 20.75 24.46 -13.88
N LEU A 130 19.55 24.08 -13.42
CA LEU A 130 19.26 23.90 -11.99
C LEU A 130 19.55 22.48 -11.49
N GLY A 131 20.00 21.56 -12.34
CA GLY A 131 20.31 20.18 -11.98
C GLY A 131 19.11 19.44 -11.35
N VAL A 132 17.91 19.65 -11.89
CA VAL A 132 16.68 19.02 -11.42
C VAL A 132 15.87 18.42 -12.56
N CYS A 133 15.08 17.39 -12.26
CA CYS A 133 14.16 16.85 -13.25
C CYS A 133 12.97 17.79 -13.50
N ARG A 134 12.36 17.68 -14.69
CA ARG A 134 11.18 18.46 -15.11
C ARG A 134 10.05 18.46 -14.08
N ALA A 135 9.79 17.34 -13.41
CA ALA A 135 8.73 17.24 -12.41
C ALA A 135 8.98 18.13 -11.18
N ILE A 136 10.23 18.20 -10.70
CA ILE A 136 10.61 19.07 -9.58
C ILE A 136 10.48 20.54 -10.00
N PHE A 137 10.99 20.89 -11.19
CA PHE A 137 10.92 22.25 -11.69
C PHE A 137 9.49 22.74 -11.92
N GLN A 138 8.62 21.91 -12.49
CA GLN A 138 7.18 22.23 -12.64
C GLN A 138 6.47 22.38 -11.30
N ARG A 139 6.83 21.57 -10.29
CA ARG A 139 6.32 21.73 -8.93
C ARG A 139 6.75 23.07 -8.35
N TRP A 140 8.03 23.45 -8.47
CA TRP A 140 8.52 24.74 -8.00
C TRP A 140 7.84 25.92 -8.71
N ARG A 141 7.65 25.85 -10.04
CA ARG A 141 6.85 26.84 -10.79
C ARG A 141 5.45 26.98 -10.22
N LYS A 142 4.77 25.85 -9.95
CA LYS A 142 3.43 25.84 -9.34
C LYS A 142 3.41 26.49 -7.95
N GLU A 143 4.37 26.12 -7.09
CA GLU A 143 4.50 26.65 -5.72
C GLU A 143 4.76 28.17 -5.71
N ARG A 144 5.46 28.70 -6.73
CA ARG A 144 5.76 30.14 -6.89
C ARG A 144 4.78 30.89 -7.81
N GLY A 145 3.69 30.26 -8.23
CA GLY A 145 2.65 30.90 -9.04
C GLY A 145 3.04 31.20 -10.50
N LEU A 146 4.09 30.57 -11.02
CA LEU A 146 4.49 30.72 -12.42
C LEU A 146 3.56 29.92 -13.34
N PRO A 147 3.25 30.43 -14.55
CA PRO A 147 2.42 29.71 -15.51
C PRO A 147 3.03 28.35 -15.80
N ILE A 148 2.22 27.31 -15.99
CA ILE A 148 2.69 25.96 -16.33
C ILE A 148 2.22 25.66 -17.74
N ASP A 149 3.18 25.45 -18.64
CA ASP A 149 2.90 25.05 -20.02
C ASP A 149 2.28 23.66 -19.99
N ARG A 150 0.98 23.57 -20.24
CA ARG A 150 0.28 22.29 -20.40
C ARG A 150 0.52 21.81 -21.83
N PRO A 151 1.37 20.79 -22.06
CA PRO A 151 1.54 20.23 -23.40
C PRO A 151 0.17 19.74 -23.89
N GLY A 152 -0.34 20.33 -24.97
CA GLY A 152 -1.62 19.97 -25.59
C GLY A 152 -2.81 20.85 -25.23
N CYS A 153 -2.68 21.84 -24.33
CA CYS A 153 -3.73 22.85 -24.15
C CYS A 153 -3.42 24.05 -25.05
N ALA A 154 -3.43 23.84 -26.38
CA ALA A 154 -3.66 24.97 -27.26
C ALA A 154 -4.94 25.65 -26.75
N PRO A 155 -4.94 26.97 -26.50
CA PRO A 155 -6.19 27.64 -26.20
C PRO A 155 -7.11 27.27 -27.34
N ARG A 156 -8.25 26.60 -27.07
CA ARG A 156 -9.34 26.53 -28.04
C ARG A 156 -9.56 27.98 -28.43
N ARG A 157 -9.07 28.38 -29.61
CA ARG A 157 -9.50 29.62 -30.24
C ARG A 157 -11.00 29.47 -30.23
N LYS A 158 -11.69 30.25 -29.39
CA LYS A 158 -13.11 30.48 -29.57
C LYS A 158 -13.17 31.21 -30.90
N GLU A 159 -13.19 30.43 -31.98
CA GLU A 159 -13.48 30.91 -33.30
C GLU A 159 -14.92 31.39 -33.20
N THR A 160 -15.07 32.68 -32.89
CA THR A 160 -16.32 33.40 -32.97
C THR A 160 -16.74 33.29 -34.41
N ALA A 161 -17.54 32.26 -34.71
CA ALA A 161 -18.20 32.12 -36.00
C ALA A 161 -18.93 33.44 -36.30
N PRO A 162 -18.75 34.02 -37.49
CA PRO A 162 -19.45 35.24 -37.85
C PRO A 162 -20.95 34.99 -37.79
N ARG A 163 -21.64 35.85 -37.03
CA ARG A 163 -23.10 35.90 -36.93
C ARG A 163 -23.63 36.06 -38.36
N ARG A 164 -24.26 35.03 -38.93
CA ARG A 164 -24.99 35.16 -40.19
C ARG A 164 -26.21 36.03 -39.91
N ASP A 165 -26.13 37.30 -40.28
CA ASP A 165 -27.29 38.17 -40.33
C ASP A 165 -28.29 37.58 -41.32
N ARG A 166 -29.45 37.20 -40.77
CA ARG A 166 -30.57 36.65 -41.52
C ARG A 166 -31.30 37.84 -42.14
N VAL A 167 -31.05 38.09 -43.42
CA VAL A 167 -31.82 39.04 -44.23
C VAL A 167 -33.27 38.53 -44.26
N ALA A 168 -34.17 39.34 -43.73
CA ALA A 168 -35.62 39.14 -43.83
C ALA A 168 -36.06 39.45 -45.26
N ALA A 169 -36.88 38.57 -45.82
CA ALA A 169 -37.68 38.81 -47.02
C ALA A 169 -39.14 39.01 -46.59
#